data_AF-A0A7S3W656-F1
#
_entry.id   AF-A0A7S3W656-F1
#
_cell.length_a   1.000
_cell.length_b   1.000
_cell.length_c   1.000
_cell.angle_alpha   90.00
_cell.angle_beta   90.00
_cell.angle_gamma   90.00
#
_symmetry.space_group_name_H-M   'P 1'
#
loop_
_entity.id
_entity.type
_entity.pdbx_description
1 polymer ?
#
loop_
_entity_poly.entity_id
_entity_poly.type
_entity_poly.pdbx_seq_one_letter_code
_entity_poly.pdbx_strand_id
1 'polypeptide(L)'
;NGCCWLNHTDTVASKKFIEIVRANSCIKAWFSGHFHLSHDYQDSITFPGGNNRGSCVFAQVGCMTKRSSRDGKRQSRIVRGNADGFEVCTVDHLNGGAVRLDATITYSDECEIDPTAENIEESAQCSTMVFAHKHEFADEGKWFKAYVPQEGDGCYVLNPDGTINDLAALEDLSNPETVCWWHMKDGAVLGVHNGMVIEYDPTTLAPLGMVVSRDELENRKVAVIDDQWGGSALVLYNDDSNDVTVVQPNEDGSY
;
A
#
# COMPACT_ATOMS: atom_id res chain seq x y z
N ASN A 1 2.53 2.72 0.45
CA ASN A 1 2.33 3.66 1.57
C ASN A 1 1.06 3.31 2.34
N GLY A 2 1.02 2.22 3.14
CA GLY A 2 -0.09 1.96 4.07
C GLY A 2 -0.31 3.09 5.09
N CYS A 3 0.59 4.06 5.14
CA CYS A 3 0.59 5.12 6.13
C CYS A 3 -0.40 6.27 5.83
N CYS A 4 -0.86 6.45 4.60
CA CYS A 4 -2.04 7.30 4.32
C CYS A 4 -3.38 6.63 4.71
N TRP A 5 -3.36 5.32 4.98
CA TRP A 5 -4.54 4.45 5.08
C TRP A 5 -4.77 3.90 6.48
N LEU A 6 -3.68 3.54 7.15
CA LEU A 6 -3.65 2.84 8.41
C LEU A 6 -2.92 3.79 9.36
N ASN A 7 -3.73 4.46 10.18
CA ASN A 7 -3.21 5.08 11.39
C ASN A 7 -2.37 4.01 12.12
N HIS A 8 -1.22 4.38 12.69
CA HIS A 8 -0.29 3.48 13.41
C HIS A 8 -0.90 2.94 14.72
N THR A 9 -2.05 2.30 14.60
CA THR A 9 -2.84 1.74 15.67
C THR A 9 -3.15 0.30 15.30
N ASP A 10 -3.46 -0.52 16.29
CA ASP A 10 -3.66 -1.96 16.17
C ASP A 10 -4.48 -2.41 14.94
N THR A 11 -4.39 -3.70 14.63
CA THR A 11 -5.03 -4.35 13.47
C THR A 11 -6.53 -4.10 13.33
N VAL A 12 -7.22 -3.70 14.41
CA VAL A 12 -8.65 -3.37 14.43
C VAL A 12 -8.86 -1.87 14.25
N ALA A 13 -8.18 -1.03 15.02
CA ALA A 13 -8.34 0.41 15.01
C ALA A 13 -7.85 1.06 13.72
N SER A 14 -6.80 0.52 13.10
CA SER A 14 -6.27 0.99 11.81
C SER A 14 -7.28 0.86 10.68
N LYS A 15 -8.19 -0.13 10.74
CA LYS A 15 -9.20 -0.40 9.70
C LYS A 15 -10.47 0.44 9.83
N LYS A 16 -10.77 0.97 11.02
CA LYS A 16 -11.99 1.78 11.25
C LYS A 16 -12.16 2.92 10.27
N PHE A 17 -11.05 3.56 9.90
CA PHE A 17 -11.10 4.68 8.98
C PHE A 17 -11.46 4.24 7.55
N ILE A 18 -10.87 3.15 7.04
CA ILE A 18 -11.24 2.65 5.71
C ILE A 18 -12.68 2.13 5.69
N GLU A 19 -13.14 1.52 6.78
CA GLU A 19 -14.55 1.12 6.95
C GLU A 19 -15.50 2.32 6.91
N ILE A 20 -15.16 3.43 7.58
CA ILE A 20 -15.93 4.67 7.52
C ILE A 20 -16.00 5.19 6.08
N VAL A 21 -14.88 5.22 5.36
CA VAL A 21 -14.84 5.67 3.96
C VAL A 21 -15.69 4.77 3.06
N ARG A 22 -15.57 3.45 3.22
CA ARG A 22 -16.37 2.45 2.47
C ARG A 22 -17.86 2.61 2.73
N ALA A 23 -18.24 2.81 3.99
CA ALA A 23 -19.64 2.99 4.39
C ALA A 23 -20.21 4.36 4.00
N ASN A 24 -19.37 5.34 3.64
CA ASN A 24 -19.78 6.72 3.38
C ASN A 24 -19.16 7.21 2.07
N SER A 25 -19.76 6.83 0.94
CA SER A 25 -19.31 7.22 -0.40
C SER A 25 -19.31 8.74 -0.65
N CYS A 26 -19.96 9.54 0.22
CA CYS A 26 -19.88 10.99 0.21
C CYS A 26 -18.52 11.55 0.67
N ILE A 27 -17.67 10.73 1.32
CA ILE A 27 -16.31 11.11 1.70
C ILE A 27 -15.41 10.94 0.47
N LYS A 28 -15.02 12.07 -0.13
CA LYS A 28 -14.21 12.08 -1.38
C LYS A 28 -12.72 12.30 -1.16
N ALA A 29 -12.32 12.75 0.02
CA ALA A 29 -10.92 12.90 0.37
C ALA A 29 -10.66 12.76 1.86
N TRP A 30 -9.47 12.30 2.21
CA TRP A 30 -8.95 12.25 3.56
C TRP A 30 -7.51 12.72 3.60
N PHE A 31 -7.20 13.59 4.55
CA PHE A 31 -5.89 14.22 4.69
C PHE A 31 -5.25 13.79 6.01
N SER A 32 -4.07 13.18 5.94
CA SER A 32 -3.37 12.66 7.12
C SER A 32 -2.00 13.34 7.32
N GLY A 33 -1.73 13.76 8.55
CA GLY A 33 -0.44 14.36 8.96
C GLY A 33 0.48 13.34 9.62
N HIS A 34 1.16 13.74 10.71
CA HIS A 34 2.00 12.89 11.58
C HIS A 34 3.33 12.39 10.98
N PHE A 35 3.39 12.10 9.67
CA PHE A 35 4.59 11.52 9.04
C PHE A 35 5.79 12.43 8.99
N HIS A 36 5.56 13.75 9.05
CA HIS A 36 6.62 14.75 9.00
C HIS A 36 7.43 14.69 7.70
N LEU A 37 6.82 14.19 6.62
CA LEU A 37 7.40 14.03 5.29
C LEU A 37 6.72 15.00 4.30
N SER A 38 7.46 15.39 3.27
CA SER A 38 6.98 16.23 2.17
C SER A 38 6.01 15.51 1.24
N HIS A 39 5.55 16.22 0.21
CA HIS A 39 4.66 15.75 -0.84
C HIS A 39 5.41 15.39 -2.12
N ASP A 40 6.74 15.35 -2.07
CA ASP A 40 7.56 15.04 -3.26
C ASP A 40 7.66 13.51 -3.49
N TYR A 41 7.21 12.69 -2.53
CA TYR A 41 7.10 11.24 -2.68
C TYR A 41 5.95 10.89 -3.62
N GLN A 42 6.19 9.90 -4.47
CA GLN A 42 5.21 9.36 -5.43
C GLN A 42 3.90 8.96 -4.75
N ASP A 43 3.98 8.34 -3.57
CA ASP A 43 2.81 7.88 -2.82
C ASP A 43 2.29 8.93 -1.81
N SER A 44 2.64 10.20 -1.97
CA SER A 44 2.13 11.27 -1.09
C SER A 44 0.64 11.56 -1.28
N ILE A 45 0.07 11.06 -2.38
CA ILE A 45 -1.36 10.94 -2.60
C ILE A 45 -1.60 9.52 -3.10
N THR A 46 -2.58 8.83 -2.53
CA THR A 46 -3.05 7.56 -3.07
C THR A 46 -4.46 7.77 -3.62
N PHE A 47 -4.65 7.35 -4.86
CA PHE A 47 -5.88 7.54 -5.60
C PHE A 47 -6.82 6.33 -5.46
N PRO A 48 -8.13 6.55 -5.57
CA PRO A 48 -9.10 5.48 -5.70
C PRO A 48 -8.80 4.67 -6.97
N GLY A 49 -8.78 3.35 -6.82
CA GLY A 49 -8.47 2.40 -7.88
C GLY A 49 -8.27 1.00 -7.32
N GLY A 50 -9.18 0.08 -7.67
CA GLY A 50 -9.14 -1.34 -7.30
C GLY A 50 -9.19 -1.65 -5.79
N ASN A 51 -9.29 -2.94 -5.46
CA ASN A 51 -9.07 -3.51 -4.13
C ASN A 51 -9.91 -2.89 -3.00
N ASN A 52 -11.21 -2.66 -3.23
CA ASN A 52 -12.15 -2.20 -2.21
C ASN A 52 -11.76 -0.87 -1.53
N ARG A 53 -11.07 0.03 -2.22
CA ARG A 53 -10.61 1.32 -1.63
C ARG A 53 -11.64 2.45 -1.70
N GLY A 54 -12.77 2.22 -2.37
CA GLY A 54 -13.85 3.20 -2.56
C GLY A 54 -13.44 4.39 -3.43
N SER A 55 -14.18 5.51 -3.31
CA SER A 55 -14.02 6.71 -4.14
C SER A 55 -13.25 7.86 -3.46
N CYS A 56 -12.58 7.59 -2.33
CA CYS A 56 -11.87 8.59 -1.55
C CYS A 56 -10.41 8.71 -2.00
N VAL A 57 -9.91 9.95 -2.08
CA VAL A 57 -8.48 10.26 -2.27
C VAL A 57 -7.80 10.43 -0.92
N PHE A 58 -6.67 9.77 -0.71
CA PHE A 58 -5.93 9.81 0.55
C PHE A 58 -4.66 10.62 0.33
N ALA A 59 -4.50 11.73 1.04
CA ALA A 59 -3.38 12.64 0.84
C ALA A 59 -2.61 12.87 2.13
N GLN A 60 -1.29 12.75 2.05
CA GLN A 60 -0.40 13.16 3.12
C GLN A 60 -0.31 14.69 3.20
N VAL A 61 -0.24 15.20 4.43
CA VAL A 61 0.02 16.60 4.76
C VAL A 61 1.38 16.73 5.42
N GLY A 62 2.20 17.63 4.87
CA GLY A 62 3.54 17.93 5.34
C GLY A 62 3.57 18.84 6.57
N CYS A 63 4.79 19.19 6.98
CA CYS A 63 5.04 20.11 8.08
C CYS A 63 5.51 21.48 7.56
N MET A 64 5.08 22.54 8.23
CA MET A 64 5.51 23.91 7.90
C MET A 64 6.79 24.35 8.65
N THR A 65 7.19 23.63 9.70
CA THR A 65 8.34 24.03 10.53
C THR A 65 9.56 23.14 10.29
N LYS A 66 10.76 23.75 10.29
CA LYS A 66 12.03 23.04 10.10
C LYS A 66 12.24 21.91 11.11
N ARG A 67 11.88 22.14 12.38
CA ARG A 67 12.09 21.19 13.47
C ARG A 67 11.24 19.93 13.39
N SER A 68 10.17 19.97 12.59
CA SER A 68 9.21 18.89 12.46
C SER A 68 9.25 18.26 11.07
N SER A 69 10.17 18.64 10.20
CA SER A 69 10.31 18.00 8.89
C SER A 69 11.45 17.00 8.92
N ARG A 70 11.19 15.77 8.47
CA ARG A 70 12.17 14.68 8.40
C ARG A 70 13.05 14.76 7.14
N ASP A 71 12.52 15.34 6.07
CA ASP A 71 13.23 15.48 4.78
C ASP A 71 13.64 16.92 4.46
N GLY A 72 13.45 17.83 5.43
CA GLY A 72 13.88 19.22 5.36
C GLY A 72 12.98 20.13 4.52
N LYS A 73 12.02 19.59 3.78
CA LYS A 73 11.02 20.38 3.03
C LYS A 73 9.98 20.97 3.98
N ARG A 74 9.34 22.06 3.57
CA ARG A 74 8.26 22.69 4.33
C ARG A 74 7.07 22.90 3.42
N GLN A 75 6.09 22.03 3.54
CA GLN A 75 4.97 21.98 2.62
C GLN A 75 3.63 21.86 3.36
N SER A 76 2.58 22.42 2.77
CA SER A 76 1.19 22.24 3.22
C SER A 76 0.28 21.94 2.03
N ARG A 77 -0.87 21.32 2.27
CA ARG A 77 -1.89 21.11 1.23
C ARG A 77 -2.86 22.29 1.21
N ILE A 78 -3.25 22.72 0.02
CA ILE A 78 -4.43 23.56 -0.19
C ILE A 78 -5.39 22.81 -1.10
N VAL A 79 -6.67 22.83 -0.72
CA VAL A 79 -7.76 22.22 -1.49
C VAL A 79 -8.62 23.34 -2.05
N ARG A 80 -8.91 23.30 -3.35
CA ARG A 80 -9.76 24.27 -4.05
C ARG A 80 -10.79 23.51 -4.83
N GLY A 81 -12.07 23.78 -4.64
CA GLY A 81 -13.12 23.01 -5.29
C GLY A 81 -14.42 23.76 -5.44
N ASN A 82 -15.33 23.13 -6.17
CA ASN A 82 -16.68 23.60 -6.43
C ASN A 82 -17.65 22.40 -6.39
N ALA A 83 -18.84 22.55 -6.97
CA ALA A 83 -19.84 21.49 -7.03
C ALA A 83 -19.43 20.29 -7.91
N ASP A 84 -18.45 20.45 -8.80
CA ASP A 84 -18.04 19.45 -9.79
C ASP A 84 -16.82 18.64 -9.33
N GLY A 85 -16.12 19.09 -8.28
CA GLY A 85 -14.90 18.44 -7.81
C GLY A 85 -13.97 19.35 -7.04
N PHE A 86 -12.71 18.92 -6.89
CA PHE A 86 -11.67 19.68 -6.22
C PHE A 86 -10.26 19.36 -6.74
N GLU A 87 -9.36 20.29 -6.50
CA GLU A 87 -7.93 20.19 -6.75
C GLU A 87 -7.19 20.04 -5.43
N VAL A 88 -6.18 19.17 -5.41
CA VAL A 88 -5.20 19.06 -4.32
C VAL A 88 -3.90 19.68 -4.79
N CYS A 89 -3.45 20.70 -4.08
CA CYS A 89 -2.22 21.41 -4.38
C CYS A 89 -1.24 21.38 -3.20
N THR A 90 0.05 21.41 -3.51
CA THR A 90 1.14 21.63 -2.55
C THR A 90 1.55 23.09 -2.53
N VAL A 91 1.72 23.64 -1.34
CA VAL A 91 2.35 24.95 -1.13
C VAL A 91 3.75 24.72 -0.57
N ASP A 92 4.78 25.18 -1.28
CA ASP A 92 6.18 25.12 -0.83
C ASP A 92 6.56 26.41 -0.08
N HIS A 93 6.68 26.29 1.24
CA HIS A 93 7.02 27.41 2.13
C HIS A 93 8.49 27.80 2.09
N LEU A 94 9.37 26.97 1.53
CA LEU A 94 10.77 27.33 1.28
C LEU A 94 10.92 28.12 -0.01
N ASN A 95 10.07 27.86 -0.99
CA ASN A 95 10.04 28.57 -2.27
C ASN A 95 8.98 29.69 -2.29
N GLY A 96 8.95 30.51 -1.23
CA GLY A 96 8.10 31.70 -1.18
C GLY A 96 6.58 31.44 -1.25
N GLY A 97 6.12 30.24 -0.93
CA GLY A 97 4.71 29.86 -1.03
C GLY A 97 4.29 29.44 -2.44
N ALA A 98 5.23 29.02 -3.29
CA ALA A 98 4.94 28.50 -4.62
C ALA A 98 3.90 27.37 -4.55
N VAL A 99 2.89 27.43 -5.43
CA VAL A 99 1.79 26.47 -5.47
C VAL A 99 1.99 25.52 -6.63
N ARG A 100 1.91 24.22 -6.36
CA ARG A 100 1.98 23.12 -7.33
C ARG A 100 0.68 22.35 -7.30
N LEU A 101 0.06 22.11 -8.46
CA LEU A 101 -1.11 21.25 -8.59
C LEU A 101 -0.64 19.79 -8.63
N ASP A 102 -1.17 18.94 -7.74
CA ASP A 102 -0.78 17.53 -7.66
C ASP A 102 -1.88 16.58 -8.14
N ALA A 103 -3.16 16.92 -7.90
CA ALA A 103 -4.28 16.11 -8.34
C ALA A 103 -5.51 16.96 -8.67
N THR A 104 -6.25 16.54 -9.69
CA THR A 104 -7.62 17.03 -9.98
C THR A 104 -8.59 15.88 -9.79
N ILE A 105 -9.61 16.10 -8.98
CA ILE A 105 -10.65 15.13 -8.65
C ILE A 105 -11.97 15.69 -9.17
N THR A 106 -12.67 14.92 -9.98
CA THR A 106 -14.01 15.24 -10.49
C THR A 106 -15.02 14.27 -9.90
N TYR A 107 -16.12 14.80 -9.40
CA TYR A 107 -17.23 13.96 -8.92
C TYR A 107 -17.92 13.33 -10.13
N SER A 108 -18.20 12.03 -10.03
CA SER A 108 -18.95 11.31 -11.04
C SER A 108 -20.26 10.79 -10.45
N ASP A 109 -21.32 10.92 -11.23
CA ASP A 109 -22.59 10.23 -10.97
C ASP A 109 -22.55 8.77 -11.49
N GLU A 110 -21.47 8.38 -12.18
CA GLU A 110 -21.25 6.99 -12.57
C GLU A 110 -20.76 6.20 -11.35
N CYS A 111 -21.59 5.25 -10.92
CA CYS A 111 -21.33 4.43 -9.75
C CYS A 111 -20.85 3.04 -10.20
N GLU A 112 -19.71 2.59 -9.69
CA GLU A 112 -19.25 1.21 -9.88
C GLU A 112 -20.14 0.29 -9.03
N ILE A 113 -20.57 -0.81 -9.65
CA ILE A 113 -21.39 -1.84 -9.01
C ILE A 113 -20.49 -3.06 -8.81
N ASP A 114 -20.41 -3.54 -7.58
CA ASP A 114 -19.81 -4.85 -7.31
C ASP A 114 -20.75 -5.94 -7.87
N PRO A 115 -20.34 -6.68 -8.93
CA PRO A 115 -21.18 -7.70 -9.55
C PRO A 115 -21.39 -8.94 -8.65
N THR A 116 -20.65 -9.04 -7.55
CA THR A 116 -20.74 -10.14 -6.57
C THR A 116 -21.56 -9.78 -5.34
N ALA A 117 -21.98 -8.51 -5.20
CA ALA A 117 -22.79 -8.07 -4.07
C ALA A 117 -24.19 -8.72 -4.10
N GLU A 118 -24.66 -9.21 -2.95
CA GLU A 118 -26.01 -9.76 -2.79
C GLU A 118 -27.11 -8.74 -3.12
N ASN A 119 -26.79 -7.44 -3.03
CA ASN A 119 -27.71 -6.33 -3.28
C ASN A 119 -27.07 -5.24 -4.15
N ILE A 120 -27.44 -5.23 -5.44
CA ILE A 120 -26.84 -4.39 -6.51
C ILE A 120 -27.05 -2.88 -6.26
N GLU A 121 -28.19 -2.49 -5.70
CA GLU A 121 -28.50 -1.07 -5.45
C GLU A 121 -27.72 -0.50 -4.25
N GLU A 122 -27.34 -1.34 -3.29
CA GLU A 122 -26.53 -0.94 -2.12
C GLU A 122 -25.02 -0.99 -2.40
N SER A 123 -24.58 -1.65 -3.48
CA SER A 123 -23.17 -1.74 -3.86
C SER A 123 -22.70 -0.61 -4.78
N ALA A 124 -23.63 0.20 -5.30
CA ALA A 124 -23.33 1.32 -6.19
C ALA A 124 -22.51 2.41 -5.48
N GLN A 125 -21.20 2.46 -5.75
CA GLN A 125 -20.31 3.48 -5.21
C GLN A 125 -20.00 4.53 -6.28
N CYS A 126 -20.60 5.71 -6.14
CA CYS A 126 -20.42 6.80 -7.09
C CYS A 126 -18.98 7.28 -7.06
N SER A 127 -18.33 7.12 -8.21
CA SER A 127 -16.88 7.15 -8.35
C SER A 127 -16.36 8.58 -8.32
N THR A 128 -15.06 8.72 -8.11
CA THR A 128 -14.35 9.96 -8.41
C THR A 128 -13.42 9.69 -9.58
N MET A 129 -13.44 10.57 -10.56
CA MET A 129 -12.43 10.54 -11.61
C MET A 129 -11.22 11.32 -11.11
N VAL A 130 -10.05 10.71 -11.17
CA VAL A 130 -8.83 11.34 -10.66
C VAL A 130 -7.78 11.46 -11.74
N PHE A 131 -7.26 12.68 -11.88
CA PHE A 131 -6.13 12.98 -12.71
C PHE A 131 -4.93 13.36 -11.83
N ALA A 132 -3.93 12.49 -11.81
CA ALA A 132 -2.66 12.72 -11.13
C ALA A 132 -1.75 13.59 -11.99
N HIS A 133 -1.32 14.75 -11.49
CA HIS A 133 -0.40 15.63 -12.19
C HIS A 133 1.03 15.23 -11.91
N LYS A 134 1.83 15.03 -12.96
CA LYS A 134 3.26 14.75 -12.82
C LYS A 134 3.98 15.99 -12.29
N HIS A 135 5.00 15.78 -11.46
CA HIS A 135 5.89 16.85 -11.01
C HIS A 135 7.36 16.43 -11.02
N GLU A 136 8.24 17.39 -11.29
CA GLU A 136 9.70 17.18 -11.42
C GLU A 136 10.37 16.66 -10.14
N PHE A 137 9.73 16.84 -8.99
CA PHE A 137 10.23 16.36 -7.70
C PHE A 137 9.88 14.90 -7.40
N ALA A 138 9.03 14.26 -8.23
CA ALA A 138 8.71 12.85 -8.09
C ALA A 138 9.93 12.07 -8.58
N ASP A 139 10.80 11.70 -7.64
CA ASP A 139 12.07 11.07 -7.96
C ASP A 139 11.85 9.58 -8.27
N GLU A 140 11.53 9.30 -9.54
CA GLU A 140 11.38 7.95 -10.08
C GLU A 140 12.74 7.23 -10.00
N GLY A 141 12.99 6.52 -8.91
CA GLY A 141 14.18 5.68 -8.72
C GLY A 141 14.95 5.90 -7.41
N LYS A 142 14.67 6.98 -6.65
CA LYS A 142 15.31 7.16 -5.31
C LYS A 142 14.54 6.53 -4.17
N TRP A 143 13.26 6.23 -4.37
CA TRP A 143 12.39 5.76 -3.31
C TRP A 143 11.77 4.42 -3.67
N PHE A 144 11.58 3.57 -2.66
CA PHE A 144 10.79 2.36 -2.81
C PHE A 144 9.38 2.73 -3.28
N LYS A 145 9.01 2.23 -4.45
CA LYS A 145 7.65 2.37 -4.96
C LYS A 145 6.81 1.24 -4.38
N ALA A 146 5.83 1.61 -3.57
CA ALA A 146 4.89 0.65 -3.04
C ALA A 146 4.15 -0.02 -4.21
N TYR A 147 4.11 -1.35 -4.17
CA TYR A 147 3.35 -2.15 -5.11
C TYR A 147 2.03 -2.58 -4.49
N VAL A 148 1.04 -2.82 -5.34
CA VAL A 148 -0.25 -3.37 -4.92
C VAL A 148 -0.46 -4.62 -5.76
N PRO A 149 -0.42 -5.81 -5.14
CA PRO A 149 -0.64 -7.06 -5.85
C PRO A 149 -1.92 -7.09 -6.69
N GLN A 150 -1.85 -7.78 -7.81
CA GLN A 150 -2.92 -7.95 -8.80
C GLN A 150 -3.09 -9.45 -9.14
N GLU A 151 -4.30 -9.85 -9.56
CA GLU A 151 -4.60 -11.22 -9.98
C GLU A 151 -3.78 -11.69 -11.20
N GLY A 152 -3.27 -10.75 -12.01
CA GLY A 152 -2.43 -11.03 -13.18
C GLY A 152 -0.92 -11.09 -12.89
N ASP A 153 -0.51 -10.97 -11.63
CA ASP A 153 0.91 -11.01 -11.25
C ASP A 153 1.54 -12.38 -11.52
N GLY A 154 2.85 -12.38 -11.76
CA GLY A 154 3.59 -13.52 -12.30
C GLY A 154 3.48 -14.81 -11.48
N CYS A 155 3.15 -14.74 -10.19
CA CYS A 155 2.90 -15.90 -9.35
C CYS A 155 1.99 -15.59 -8.15
N TYR A 156 0.67 -15.68 -8.33
CA TYR A 156 -0.25 -15.77 -7.19
C TYR A 156 -0.33 -17.22 -6.68
N VAL A 157 -0.11 -17.42 -5.38
CA VAL A 157 -0.23 -18.73 -4.73
C VAL A 157 -1.39 -18.71 -3.74
N LEU A 158 -2.48 -19.41 -4.10
CA LEU A 158 -3.72 -19.40 -3.31
C LEU A 158 -3.58 -20.10 -1.96
N ASN A 159 -2.90 -21.24 -1.91
CA ASN A 159 -2.70 -22.05 -0.71
C ASN A 159 -1.24 -22.53 -0.66
N PRO A 160 -0.32 -21.69 -0.18
CA PRO A 160 1.07 -22.06 -0.12
C PRO A 160 1.30 -23.12 0.98
N ASP A 161 1.69 -24.31 0.58
CA ASP A 161 2.29 -25.33 1.45
C ASP A 161 3.51 -25.91 0.72
N GLY A 162 4.69 -25.76 1.33
CA GLY A 162 5.98 -26.04 0.70
C GLY A 162 6.67 -24.81 0.13
N THR A 163 7.63 -25.05 -0.78
CA THR A 163 8.54 -24.02 -1.29
C THR A 163 7.89 -23.16 -2.37
N ILE A 164 7.89 -21.84 -2.16
CA ILE A 164 7.31 -20.83 -3.05
C ILE A 164 8.11 -20.74 -4.36
N ASN A 165 9.44 -20.67 -4.27
CA ASN A 165 10.31 -20.52 -5.42
C ASN A 165 10.92 -21.84 -5.92
N ASP A 166 10.16 -22.93 -5.89
CA ASP A 166 10.60 -24.22 -6.45
C ASP A 166 10.39 -24.33 -7.96
N LEU A 167 9.66 -23.37 -8.56
CA LEU A 167 9.51 -23.25 -10.01
C LEU A 167 10.76 -22.60 -10.61
N ALA A 168 11.30 -23.18 -11.69
CA ALA A 168 12.49 -22.68 -12.40
C ALA A 168 12.39 -21.22 -12.89
N ALA A 169 11.19 -20.62 -12.89
CA ALA A 169 10.96 -19.21 -13.23
C ALA A 169 11.07 -18.24 -12.04
N LEU A 170 11.20 -18.75 -10.80
CA LEU A 170 11.22 -17.96 -9.56
C LEU A 170 12.47 -18.21 -8.71
N GLU A 171 13.49 -18.90 -9.24
CA GLU A 171 14.65 -19.40 -8.48
C GLU A 171 15.28 -18.34 -7.56
N ASP A 172 15.29 -17.07 -7.99
CA ASP A 172 15.77 -15.94 -7.18
C ASP A 172 14.66 -14.91 -6.91
N LEU A 173 14.10 -14.97 -5.70
CA LEU A 173 13.12 -13.99 -5.20
C LEU A 173 13.75 -12.65 -4.82
N SER A 174 15.09 -12.55 -4.72
CA SER A 174 15.78 -11.28 -4.48
C SER A 174 15.89 -10.42 -5.75
N ASN A 175 15.54 -10.98 -6.92
CA ASN A 175 15.47 -10.24 -8.18
C ASN A 175 14.42 -9.11 -8.10
N PRO A 176 14.80 -7.85 -8.36
CA PRO A 176 13.90 -6.70 -8.31
C PRO A 176 12.65 -6.81 -9.20
N GLU A 177 12.72 -7.56 -10.29
CA GLU A 177 11.61 -7.73 -11.24
C GLU A 177 10.63 -8.83 -10.84
N THR A 178 10.95 -9.61 -9.80
CA THR A 178 10.09 -10.68 -9.32
C THR A 178 8.93 -10.12 -8.51
N VAL A 179 7.71 -10.49 -8.92
CA VAL A 179 6.46 -10.18 -8.21
C VAL A 179 5.68 -11.47 -7.97
N CYS A 180 5.47 -11.79 -6.70
CA CYS A 180 4.76 -12.99 -6.24
C CYS A 180 3.98 -12.64 -4.98
N TRP A 181 2.82 -13.26 -4.74
CA TRP A 181 2.07 -13.01 -3.51
C TRP A 181 1.16 -14.17 -3.14
N TRP A 182 0.85 -14.30 -1.85
CA TRP A 182 0.12 -15.43 -1.30
C TRP A 182 -0.63 -15.05 -0.02
N HIS A 183 -1.62 -15.86 0.32
CA HIS A 183 -2.29 -15.78 1.62
C HIS A 183 -1.67 -16.79 2.58
N MET A 184 -1.43 -16.34 3.80
CA MET A 184 -1.08 -17.18 4.93
C MET A 184 -2.36 -17.76 5.55
N LYS A 185 -2.23 -18.88 6.28
CA LYS A 185 -3.38 -19.59 6.87
C LYS A 185 -4.09 -18.77 7.96
N ASP A 186 -3.35 -17.88 8.62
CA ASP A 186 -3.84 -16.91 9.61
C ASP A 186 -4.56 -15.70 8.97
N GLY A 187 -4.58 -15.60 7.64
CA GLY A 187 -5.22 -14.52 6.89
C GLY A 187 -4.30 -13.35 6.55
N ALA A 188 -3.02 -13.38 6.94
CA ALA A 188 -2.05 -12.39 6.46
C ALA A 188 -1.80 -12.55 4.95
N VAL A 189 -1.45 -11.45 4.28
CA VAL A 189 -1.06 -11.47 2.87
C VAL A 189 0.39 -11.07 2.77
N LEU A 190 1.22 -11.95 2.23
CA LEU A 190 2.63 -11.69 1.99
C LEU A 190 2.91 -11.68 0.49
N GLY A 191 3.93 -10.94 0.09
CA GLY A 191 4.38 -10.98 -1.30
C GLY A 191 5.77 -10.42 -1.50
N VAL A 192 6.40 -10.90 -2.56
CA VAL A 192 7.71 -10.44 -3.04
C VAL A 192 7.51 -9.26 -3.97
N HIS A 193 8.23 -8.17 -3.70
CA HIS A 193 8.31 -7.01 -4.59
C HIS A 193 9.67 -6.32 -4.42
N ASN A 194 10.31 -5.95 -5.53
CA ASN A 194 11.65 -5.33 -5.55
C ASN A 194 12.68 -6.13 -4.72
N GLY A 195 12.59 -7.46 -4.79
CA GLY A 195 13.47 -8.36 -4.06
C GLY A 195 13.26 -8.43 -2.54
N MET A 196 12.11 -7.98 -2.01
CA MET A 196 11.81 -7.99 -0.57
C MET A 196 10.49 -8.71 -0.30
N VAL A 197 10.34 -9.36 0.85
CA VAL A 197 9.02 -9.82 1.32
C VAL A 197 8.33 -8.66 2.05
N ILE A 198 7.12 -8.36 1.62
CA ILE A 198 6.28 -7.28 2.14
C ILE A 198 4.98 -7.90 2.65
N GLU A 199 4.50 -7.44 3.80
CA GLU A 199 3.16 -7.74 4.30
C GLU A 199 2.16 -6.72 3.73
N TYR A 200 0.96 -7.19 3.36
CA TYR A 200 -0.12 -6.40 2.82
C TYR A 200 -1.39 -6.53 3.67
N ASP A 201 -2.18 -5.46 3.75
CA ASP A 201 -3.50 -5.53 4.36
C ASP A 201 -4.39 -6.48 3.53
N PRO A 202 -5.01 -7.50 4.14
CA PRO A 202 -5.77 -8.51 3.41
C PRO A 202 -7.00 -7.98 2.68
N THR A 203 -7.52 -6.81 3.06
CA THR A 203 -8.75 -6.26 2.49
C THR A 203 -8.51 -5.23 1.39
N THR A 204 -7.38 -4.53 1.44
CA THR A 204 -7.03 -3.43 0.51
C THR A 204 -5.80 -3.73 -0.32
N LEU A 205 -5.05 -4.78 0.02
CA LEU A 205 -3.70 -5.09 -0.49
C LEU A 205 -2.76 -3.88 -0.41
N ALA A 206 -2.98 -2.99 0.56
CA ALA A 206 -2.08 -1.89 0.83
C ALA A 206 -0.86 -2.43 1.58
N PRO A 207 0.38 -2.11 1.16
CA PRO A 207 1.56 -2.60 1.85
C PRO A 207 1.67 -2.00 3.25
N LEU A 208 1.85 -2.89 4.24
CA LEU A 208 1.96 -2.61 5.67
C LEU A 208 3.41 -2.37 6.07
N GLY A 209 4.29 -3.31 5.73
CA GLY A 209 5.67 -3.32 6.23
C GLY A 209 6.54 -4.31 5.47
N MET A 210 7.86 -4.11 5.60
CA MET A 210 8.85 -5.05 5.10
C MET A 210 9.05 -6.15 6.15
N VAL A 211 8.90 -7.39 5.72
CA VAL A 211 9.07 -8.60 6.53
C VAL A 211 10.49 -9.15 6.39
N VAL A 212 11.02 -9.17 5.15
CA VAL A 212 12.36 -9.67 4.84
C VAL A 212 13.01 -8.73 3.85
N SER A 213 14.25 -8.32 4.12
CA SER A 213 15.02 -7.47 3.21
C SER A 213 15.59 -8.25 2.03
N ARG A 214 16.09 -7.53 1.02
CA ARG A 214 16.67 -8.16 -0.18
C ARG A 214 17.93 -8.94 0.10
N ASP A 215 18.80 -8.40 0.95
CA ASP A 215 20.02 -9.07 1.39
C ASP A 215 19.74 -10.34 2.20
N GLU A 216 18.64 -10.37 2.95
CA GLU A 216 18.22 -11.58 3.68
C GLU A 216 17.59 -12.64 2.77
N LEU A 217 17.06 -12.26 1.60
CA LEU A 217 16.50 -13.18 0.59
C LEU A 217 17.55 -13.74 -0.38
N GLU A 218 18.70 -13.08 -0.51
CA GLU A 218 19.69 -13.42 -1.53
C GLU A 218 20.19 -14.87 -1.37
N ASN A 219 20.09 -15.66 -2.43
CA ASN A 219 20.42 -17.09 -2.45
C ASN A 219 19.62 -17.94 -1.45
N ARG A 220 18.41 -17.51 -1.06
CA ARG A 220 17.54 -18.29 -0.18
C ARG A 220 16.24 -18.65 -0.87
N LYS A 221 15.75 -19.83 -0.51
CA LYS A 221 14.40 -20.29 -0.82
C LYS A 221 13.45 -19.83 0.27
N VAL A 222 12.22 -19.55 -0.15
CA VAL A 222 11.10 -19.22 0.73
C VAL A 222 10.14 -20.38 0.72
N ALA A 223 9.79 -20.90 1.88
CA ALA A 223 8.76 -21.90 2.06
C ALA A 223 7.70 -21.41 3.06
N VAL A 224 6.48 -21.87 2.86
CA VAL A 224 5.41 -21.75 3.85
C VAL A 224 5.15 -23.14 4.40
N ILE A 225 5.19 -23.28 5.72
CA ILE A 225 5.02 -24.57 6.40
C ILE A 225 3.77 -24.49 7.28
N ASP A 226 2.81 -25.39 7.06
CA ASP A 226 1.65 -25.54 7.94
C ASP A 226 2.09 -26.07 9.32
N ASP A 227 1.71 -25.36 10.38
CA ASP A 227 2.00 -25.78 11.75
C ASP A 227 1.07 -26.90 12.24
N GLN A 228 0.06 -27.29 11.46
CA GLN A 228 -1.01 -28.25 11.74
C GLN A 228 -2.00 -27.84 12.84
N TRP A 229 -1.81 -26.68 13.47
CA TRP A 229 -2.63 -26.14 14.57
C TRP A 229 -3.42 -24.89 14.16
N GLY A 230 -3.37 -24.51 12.89
CA GLY A 230 -4.19 -23.43 12.34
C GLY A 230 -3.37 -22.22 11.87
N GLY A 231 -2.05 -22.25 12.02
CA GLY A 231 -1.13 -21.24 11.52
C GLY A 231 -0.22 -21.77 10.41
N SER A 232 0.61 -20.86 9.91
CA SER A 232 1.64 -21.17 8.93
C SER A 232 2.87 -20.33 9.23
N ALA A 233 4.06 -20.90 9.08
CA ALA A 233 5.31 -20.16 9.27
C ALA A 233 5.97 -19.88 7.93
N LEU A 234 6.53 -18.67 7.79
CA LEU A 234 7.40 -18.34 6.67
C LEU A 234 8.83 -18.78 7.01
N VAL A 235 9.44 -19.59 6.14
CA VAL A 235 10.78 -20.14 6.35
C VAL A 235 11.67 -19.73 5.19
N LEU A 236 12.78 -19.10 5.51
CA LEU A 236 13.88 -18.84 4.59
C LEU A 236 14.92 -19.93 4.79
N TYR A 237 15.45 -20.51 3.72
CA TYR A 237 16.50 -21.51 3.84
C TYR A 237 17.44 -21.53 2.63
N ASN A 238 18.65 -22.05 2.80
CA ASN A 238 19.62 -22.22 1.73
C ASN A 238 20.07 -23.69 1.66
N ASP A 239 19.90 -24.30 0.49
CA ASP A 239 20.19 -25.72 0.24
C ASP A 239 21.68 -26.07 0.40
N ASP A 240 22.59 -25.10 0.16
CA ASP A 240 24.04 -25.31 0.19
C ASP A 240 24.65 -25.08 1.59
N SER A 241 24.08 -24.17 2.39
CA SER A 241 24.65 -23.77 3.68
C SER A 241 23.97 -24.40 4.91
N ASN A 242 22.85 -25.11 4.73
CA ASN A 242 21.95 -25.54 5.81
C ASN A 242 21.47 -24.39 6.72
N ASP A 243 21.55 -23.14 6.26
CA ASP A 243 21.05 -21.99 7.00
C ASP A 243 19.52 -21.91 6.89
N VAL A 244 18.85 -21.79 8.04
CA VAL A 244 17.39 -21.76 8.13
C VAL A 244 16.97 -20.64 9.08
N THR A 245 16.06 -19.80 8.61
CA THR A 245 15.45 -18.72 9.40
C THR A 245 13.95 -18.89 9.35
N VAL A 246 13.30 -18.89 10.51
CA VAL A 246 11.85 -18.91 10.61
C VAL A 246 11.39 -17.51 10.98
N VAL A 247 10.55 -16.92 10.12
CA VAL A 247 9.91 -15.64 10.39
C VAL A 247 8.61 -15.93 11.13
N GLN A 248 8.51 -15.38 12.33
CA GLN A 248 7.36 -15.51 13.22
C GLN A 248 6.60 -14.19 13.24
N PRO A 249 5.26 -14.21 13.34
CA PRO A 249 4.51 -12.98 13.52
C PRO A 249 4.86 -12.31 14.86
N ASN A 250 4.75 -10.99 14.87
CA ASN A 250 4.79 -10.13 16.04
C ASN A 250 3.62 -10.44 17.00
N GLU A 251 3.67 -9.88 18.22
CA GLU A 251 2.62 -10.07 19.24
C GLU A 251 1.22 -9.62 18.77
N ASP A 252 1.16 -8.68 17.82
CA ASP A 252 -0.09 -8.17 17.24
C ASP A 252 -0.56 -8.95 16.00
N GLY A 253 0.17 -9.99 15.59
CA GLY A 253 -0.12 -10.84 14.45
C GLY A 253 0.43 -10.35 13.10
N SER A 254 1.07 -9.17 13.05
CA SER A 254 1.79 -8.71 11.84
C SER A 254 3.09 -9.48 11.64
N TYR A 255 3.65 -9.50 10.43
CA TYR A 255 4.92 -10.18 10.13
C TYR A 255 6.11 -9.21 10.07
#